data_AF-A0A4W3IFY2-F1
#
_entry.id   AF-A0A4W3IFY2-F1
#
_cell.length_a   1.000
_cell.length_b   1.000
_cell.length_c   1.000
_cell.angle_alpha   90.00
_cell.angle_beta   90.00
_cell.angle_gamma   90.00
#
_symmetry.space_group_name_H-M   'P 1'
#
loop_
_entity.id
_entity.type
_entity.pdbx_description
1 polymer ?
#
loop_
_entity_poly.entity_id
_entity_poly.type
_entity_poly.pdbx_seq_one_letter_code
_entity_poly.pdbx_strand_id
1 'polypeptide(L)'
;MGNPVLIENIEETIDPVLDPLLGRHTIKKGRYIRIGDKECMFHPNFRLILHTKLASPHYKPEIQAQTTLINFTVTRDGLEDHSSDPWYTEL
;
A
#
# COMPACT_ATOMS: atom_id res chain seq x y z
N MET A 1 6.39 4.69 -19.29
CA MET A 1 5.64 3.56 -18.71
C MET A 1 5.36 3.88 -17.25
N GLY A 2 4.16 3.61 -16.76
CA GLY A 2 3.75 3.87 -15.37
C GLY A 2 3.77 2.58 -14.56
N ASN A 3 4.95 2.01 -14.34
CA ASN A 3 5.08 0.74 -13.66
C ASN A 3 4.67 0.87 -12.19
N PRO A 4 4.11 -0.20 -11.59
CA PRO A 4 3.87 -0.23 -10.17
C PRO A 4 5.20 -0.12 -9.41
N VAL A 5 5.19 0.63 -8.32
CA VAL A 5 6.30 0.74 -7.37
C VAL A 5 5.82 0.21 -6.03
N LEU A 6 6.57 -0.73 -5.46
CA LEU A 6 6.37 -1.26 -4.13
C LEU A 6 7.43 -0.65 -3.20
N ILE A 7 6.99 -0.05 -2.10
CA ILE A 7 7.89 0.28 -0.98
C ILE A 7 7.59 -0.69 0.15
N GLU A 8 8.61 -1.45 0.52
CA GLU A 8 8.53 -2.43 1.60
C GLU A 8 9.04 -1.87 2.92
N ASN A 9 8.65 -2.53 4.01
CA ASN A 9 9.08 -2.21 5.37
C ASN A 9 8.76 -0.75 5.77
N ILE A 10 7.60 -0.27 5.35
CA ILE A 10 7.07 1.02 5.83
C ILE A 10 6.78 0.89 7.33
N GLU A 11 7.30 1.85 8.10
CA GLU A 11 7.00 2.00 9.53
C GLU A 11 5.70 2.79 9.74
N GLU A 12 5.30 3.05 10.98
CA GLU A 12 4.08 3.80 11.28
C GLU A 12 4.14 5.27 10.79
N THR A 13 5.36 5.80 10.63
CA THR A 13 5.58 7.14 10.10
C THR A 13 5.99 7.05 8.63
N ILE A 14 5.18 7.65 7.77
CA ILE A 14 5.48 7.81 6.35
C ILE A 14 6.14 9.17 6.13
N ASP A 15 7.19 9.21 5.30
CA ASP A 15 7.84 10.46 4.92
C ASP A 15 6.84 11.39 4.19
N PRO A 16 6.63 12.63 4.67
CA PRO A 16 5.74 13.62 4.04
C PRO A 16 6.04 13.90 2.57
N VAL A 17 7.25 13.56 2.10
CA VAL A 17 7.61 13.63 0.68
C VAL A 17 6.67 12.81 -0.22
N LEU A 18 6.02 11.79 0.35
CA LEU A 18 5.08 10.90 -0.34
C LEU A 18 3.64 11.44 -0.34
N ASP A 19 3.29 12.45 0.47
CA ASP A 19 1.93 13.00 0.57
C ASP A 19 1.32 13.35 -0.79
N PRO A 20 2.05 13.97 -1.74
CA PRO A 20 1.50 14.25 -3.05
C PRO A 20 1.09 12.98 -3.82
N LEU A 21 1.82 11.88 -3.65
CA LEU A 21 1.51 10.58 -4.26
C LEU A 21 0.29 9.93 -3.59
N LEU A 22 0.20 9.99 -2.26
CA LEU A 22 -0.92 9.42 -1.51
C LEU A 22 -2.23 10.16 -1.80
N GLY A 23 -2.20 11.49 -1.76
CA GLY A 23 -3.35 12.35 -2.06
C GLY A 23 -3.62 12.55 -3.56
N ARG A 24 -2.80 11.98 -4.46
CA ARG A 24 -2.84 12.20 -5.92
C ARG A 24 -2.85 13.68 -6.31
N HIS A 25 -2.05 14.50 -5.62
CA HIS A 25 -1.90 15.94 -5.86
C HIS A 25 -1.09 16.23 -7.12
N THR A 26 -1.68 15.93 -8.27
CA THR A 26 -1.07 16.16 -9.58
C THR A 26 -1.21 17.62 -10.02
N ILE A 27 -0.24 18.08 -10.81
CA ILE A 27 -0.19 19.42 -11.40
C ILE A 27 -0.13 19.34 -12.92
N LYS A 28 -0.21 20.50 -13.60
CA LYS A 28 -0.14 20.61 -15.07
C LYS A 28 -1.13 19.67 -15.80
N LYS A 29 -2.38 19.65 -15.30
CA LYS A 29 -3.48 18.81 -15.80
C LYS A 29 -3.20 17.31 -15.66
N GLY A 30 -2.69 16.87 -14.52
CA GLY A 30 -2.46 15.44 -14.25
C GLY A 30 -1.17 14.86 -14.84
N ARG A 31 -0.33 15.68 -15.48
CA ARG A 31 0.87 15.21 -16.19
C ARG A 31 2.14 15.21 -15.34
N TYR A 32 2.11 15.90 -14.21
CA TYR A 32 3.26 16.05 -13.33
C TYR A 32 2.83 15.94 -11.88
N ILE A 33 3.78 15.57 -11.02
CA ILE A 33 3.60 15.51 -9.57
C ILE A 33 4.89 16.00 -8.91
N ARG A 34 4.76 16.69 -7.78
CA ARG A 34 5.91 17.17 -7.01
C ARG A 34 6.22 16.20 -5.89
N ILE A 35 7.46 15.74 -5.80
CA ILE A 35 7.95 14.82 -4.76
C ILE A 35 9.18 15.51 -4.15
N GLY A 36 9.04 15.99 -2.92
CA GLY A 36 10.02 16.90 -2.30
C GLY A 36 10.20 18.14 -3.17
N ASP A 37 11.46 18.43 -3.54
CA ASP A 37 11.79 19.59 -4.38
C ASP A 37 11.80 19.29 -5.88
N LYS A 38 11.47 18.06 -6.29
CA LYS A 38 11.52 17.63 -7.68
C LYS A 38 10.13 17.58 -8.32
N GLU A 39 10.03 18.11 -9.52
CA GLU A 39 8.87 17.93 -10.40
C GLU A 39 9.10 16.73 -11.32
N CYS A 40 8.23 15.72 -11.24
CA CYS A 40 8.33 14.48 -11.99
C CYS A 40 7.13 14.32 -12.93
N MET A 41 7.33 13.70 -14.10
CA MET A 41 6.21 13.31 -14.96
C MET A 41 5.37 12.23 -14.26
N PHE A 42 4.05 12.43 -14.22
CA PHE A 42 3.09 11.49 -13.67
C PHE A 42 2.44 10.71 -14.79
N HIS A 43 2.48 9.38 -14.69
CA HIS A 43 1.86 8.50 -15.66
C HIS A 43 0.50 8.01 -15.10
N PRO A 44 -0.60 8.06 -15.86
CA PRO A 44 -1.93 7.72 -15.34
C PRO A 44 -2.05 6.28 -14.83
N ASN A 45 -1.28 5.34 -15.41
CA ASN A 45 -1.24 3.94 -14.97
C ASN A 45 -0.30 3.68 -13.77
N PHE A 46 0.39 4.70 -13.25
CA PHE A 46 1.27 4.54 -12.11
C PHE A 46 0.49 4.05 -10.88
N ARG A 47 1.06 3.10 -10.15
CA ARG A 47 0.51 2.56 -8.90
C ARG A 47 1.61 2.56 -7.85
N LEU A 48 1.34 3.16 -6.69
CA LEU A 48 2.20 3.08 -5.53
C LEU A 48 1.59 2.08 -4.55
N ILE A 49 2.37 1.09 -4.13
CA ILE A 49 1.98 0.09 -3.13
C ILE A 49 2.91 0.27 -1.94
N LEU A 50 2.32 0.45 -0.76
CA LEU A 50 3.04 0.52 0.50
C LEU A 50 2.80 -0.77 1.27
N HIS A 51 3.88 -1.42 1.69
CA HIS A 51 3.82 -2.67 2.42
C HIS A 51 4.54 -2.57 3.77
N THR A 52 3.90 -3.09 4.82
CA THR A 52 4.46 -3.16 6.17
C THR A 52 4.29 -4.56 6.74
N LYS A 53 5.23 -4.98 7.59
CA LYS A 53 5.17 -6.23 8.36
C LYS A 53 4.68 -6.02 9.79
N LEU A 54 4.33 -4.78 10.15
CA LEU A 54 3.80 -4.47 11.47
C LEU A 54 2.42 -5.11 11.63
N ALA A 55 2.21 -5.83 12.74
CA ALA A 55 0.95 -6.51 13.01
C ALA A 55 -0.21 -5.54 13.33
N SER A 56 0.09 -4.35 13.86
CA SER A 56 -0.89 -3.32 14.21
C SER A 56 -0.35 -1.92 13.94
N PRO A 57 -0.18 -1.52 12.67
CA PRO A 57 0.35 -0.20 12.33
C PRO A 57 -0.70 0.88 12.61
N HIS A 58 -0.36 1.86 13.43
CA HIS A 58 -1.21 3.02 13.71
C HIS A 58 -0.89 4.20 12.79
N TYR A 59 -1.42 4.15 11.56
CA TYR A 59 -1.33 5.28 10.64
C TYR A 59 -2.28 6.42 11.03
N LYS A 60 -1.85 7.66 10.77
CA LYS A 60 -2.69 8.85 10.98
C LYS A 60 -3.98 8.78 10.14
N PRO A 61 -5.10 9.34 10.62
CA PRO A 61 -6.37 9.35 9.89
C PRO A 61 -6.28 9.92 8.47
N GLU A 62 -5.42 10.92 8.27
CA GLU A 62 -5.15 11.54 6.98
C GLU A 62 -4.66 10.53 5.93
N ILE A 63 -3.70 9.67 6.31
CA ILE A 63 -3.16 8.61 5.46
C ILE A 63 -4.21 7.54 5.19
N GLN A 64 -4.97 7.15 6.22
CA GLN A 64 -6.03 6.16 6.10
C GLN A 64 -7.17 6.63 5.18
N ALA A 65 -7.43 7.94 5.14
CA ALA A 65 -8.43 8.52 4.23
C ALA A 65 -7.94 8.60 2.78
N GLN A 66 -6.64 8.78 2.55
CA GLN A 66 -6.04 8.93 1.22
C GLN A 66 -5.64 7.60 0.57
N THR A 67 -5.46 6.55 1.37
CA THR A 67 -4.99 5.25 0.91
C THR A 67 -6.01 4.15 1.17
N THR A 68 -6.05 3.14 0.30
CA THR A 68 -6.79 1.92 0.59
C THR A 68 -5.90 1.01 1.42
N LEU A 69 -6.23 0.87 2.71
CA LEU A 69 -5.55 -0.09 3.59
C LEU A 69 -6.10 -1.50 3.33
N ILE A 70 -5.21 -2.45 3.02
CA ILE A 70 -5.56 -3.85 2.83
C ILE A 70 -4.86 -4.66 3.94
N ASN A 71 -5.64 -5.37 4.75
CA ASN A 71 -5.12 -6.22 5.82
C ASN A 71 -5.05 -7.67 5.34
N PHE A 72 -3.84 -8.21 5.23
CA PHE A 72 -3.58 -9.62 4.88
C PHE A 72 -3.22 -10.47 6.10
N THR A 73 -3.44 -9.98 7.32
CA THR A 73 -3.18 -10.75 8.53
C THR A 73 -4.11 -11.96 8.56
N VAL A 74 -3.52 -13.15 8.45
CA VAL A 74 -4.23 -14.42 8.67
C VAL A 74 -4.62 -14.46 10.15
N THR A 75 -5.92 -14.34 10.43
CA THR A 75 -6.47 -14.67 11.76
C THR A 75 -6.44 -16.18 11.94
N ARG A 76 -6.34 -16.67 13.19
CA ARG A 76 -6.28 -18.12 13.47
C ARG A 76 -7.47 -18.89 12.87
N ASP A 77 -8.65 -18.28 12.83
CA ASP A 77 -9.83 -18.79 12.11
C ASP A 77 -9.57 -19.10 10.63
N GLY A 78 -8.77 -18.31 9.93
CA GLY A 78 -8.43 -18.54 8.51
C GLY A 78 -7.40 -19.64 8.28
N LEU A 79 -6.68 -20.05 9.33
CA LEU A 79 -5.72 -21.15 9.26
C LEU A 79 -6.41 -22.51 9.51
N GLU A 80 -7.47 -22.54 10.33
CA GLU A 80 -8.22 -23.77 10.62
C GLU A 80 -9.01 -24.31 9.41
N ASP A 81 -9.41 -23.42 8.48
CA ASP A 81 -10.08 -23.79 7.22
C ASP A 81 -9.16 -24.59 6.27
N HIS A 82 -7.83 -24.35 6.31
CA HIS A 82 -6.87 -25.06 5.44
C HIS A 82 -6.52 -26.47 5.93
N SER A 83 -6.78 -26.79 7.20
CA SER A 83 -6.44 -28.07 7.85
C SER A 83 -7.61 -29.07 7.91
N SER A 84 -8.81 -28.66 7.50
CA SER A 84 -10.01 -29.51 7.50
C SER A 84 -10.37 -30.02 6.11
N ASP A 85 -9.38 -30.14 5.21
CA ASP A 85 -9.61 -30.70 3.89
C ASP A 85 -9.57 -32.25 4.00
N PRO A 86 -10.71 -32.96 3.76
CA PRO A 86 -10.80 -34.41 3.95
C PRO A 86 -9.88 -35.23 3.04
N TRP A 87 -9.16 -34.59 2.11
CA TRP A 87 -8.21 -35.23 1.20
C TRP A 87 -6.86 -35.63 1.84
N TYR A 88 -6.55 -35.20 3.07
CA TYR A 88 -5.30 -35.57 3.76
C TYR A 88 -5.40 -36.81 4.65
N THR A 89 -6.59 -37.38 4.86
CA THR A 89 -6.78 -38.60 5.69
C THR A 89 -6.73 -39.92 4.92
N GLU A 90 -6.44 -39.91 3.61
CA GLU A 90 -6.36 -41.12 2.76
C GLU A 90 -4.96 -41.39 2.15
N LEU A 91 -3.89 -40.96 2.82
CA LEU A 91 -2.52 -41.46 2.58
C LEU A 91 -1.95 -42.06 3.86
#